data_AF-A0A0M3AHS1-F1
#
_entry.id   AF-A0A0M3AHS1-F1
#
_cell.length_a   1.000
_cell.length_b   1.000
_cell.length_c   1.000
_cell.angle_alpha   90.00
_cell.angle_beta   90.00
_cell.angle_gamma   90.00
#
_symmetry.space_group_name_H-M   'P 1'
#
loop_
_entity.id
_entity.type
_entity.pdbx_description
1 polymer ?
#
loop_
_entity_poly.entity_id
_entity_poly.type
_entity_poly.pdbx_seq_one_letter_code
_entity_poly.pdbx_strand_id
1 'polypeptide(L)'
;MKPSEVAKVMGLPVRSYEHLESGKGRISYERVCRFAEATNSDADALWSVLQIGSPEFALLCADNKGMSIVISFMRELHEKLGEDMIFLEPGAMIGGMSRLVNEWVAHVRQRDTYAEKWLELQKGKSRKSAALPAGLRKGRLAET
;
A
#
# COMPACT_ATOMS: atom_id res chain seq x y z
N MET A 1 12.54 7.63 -11.21
CA MET A 1 13.99 7.81 -10.97
C MET A 1 14.75 7.01 -12.03
N LYS A 2 15.85 7.54 -12.58
CA LYS A 2 16.68 6.79 -13.54
C LYS A 2 17.57 5.77 -12.80
N PRO A 3 17.92 4.62 -13.42
CA PRO A 3 18.83 3.64 -12.82
C PRO A 3 20.14 4.21 -12.26
N SER A 4 20.73 5.19 -12.94
CA SER A 4 21.96 5.85 -12.48
C SER A 4 21.79 6.70 -11.22
N GLU A 5 20.59 7.24 -10.98
CA GLU A 5 20.27 8.02 -9.77
C GLU A 5 20.10 7.07 -8.58
N VAL A 6 19.41 5.93 -8.78
CA VAL A 6 19.29 4.88 -7.75
C VAL A 6 20.67 4.33 -7.40
N ALA A 7 21.49 3.99 -8.40
CA ALA A 7 22.86 3.51 -8.19
C ALA A 7 23.70 4.48 -7.34
N LYS A 8 23.57 5.79 -7.60
CA LYS A 8 24.25 6.84 -6.83
C LYS A 8 23.81 6.84 -5.36
N VAL A 9 22.51 6.80 -5.07
CA VAL A 9 21.99 6.74 -3.69
C VAL A 9 22.44 5.46 -2.99
N MET A 10 22.46 4.35 -3.71
CA MET A 10 22.95 3.07 -3.17
C MET A 10 24.47 3.04 -2.93
N GLY A 11 25.22 4.02 -3.45
CA GLY A 11 26.68 4.04 -3.41
C GLY A 11 27.31 2.96 -4.29
N LEU A 12 26.66 2.61 -5.39
CA LEU A 12 27.10 1.56 -6.32
C LEU A 12 27.52 2.17 -7.68
N PRO A 13 28.57 1.62 -8.33
CA PRO A 13 28.80 1.86 -9.75
C PRO A 13 27.59 1.41 -10.57
N VAL A 14 27.26 2.14 -11.64
CA VAL A 14 26.06 1.87 -12.46
C VAL A 14 26.02 0.41 -12.96
N ARG A 15 27.14 -0.13 -13.44
CA ARG A 15 27.21 -1.54 -13.88
C ARG A 15 26.95 -2.54 -12.75
N SER A 16 27.36 -2.22 -11.52
CA SER A 16 27.11 -3.06 -10.36
C SER A 16 25.63 -3.03 -9.97
N TYR A 17 24.98 -1.87 -10.11
CA TYR A 17 23.54 -1.74 -9.94
C TYR A 17 22.76 -2.48 -11.05
N GLU A 18 23.14 -2.36 -12.32
CA GLU A 18 22.52 -3.12 -13.41
C GLU A 18 22.66 -4.64 -13.20
N HIS A 19 23.81 -5.09 -12.69
CA HIS A 19 24.01 -6.49 -12.34
C HIS A 19 23.10 -6.94 -11.20
N LEU A 20 22.85 -6.07 -10.21
CA LEU A 20 21.89 -6.31 -9.12
C LEU A 20 20.46 -6.44 -9.66
N GLU A 21 20.01 -5.49 -10.47
CA GLU A 21 18.68 -5.48 -11.11
C GLU A 21 18.46 -6.68 -12.03
N SER A 22 19.53 -7.23 -12.62
CA SER A 22 19.46 -8.46 -13.41
C SER A 22 19.24 -9.75 -12.58
N GLY A 23 19.14 -9.63 -11.26
CA GLY A 23 18.99 -10.75 -10.32
C GLY A 23 20.29 -11.54 -10.07
N LYS A 24 21.43 -11.08 -10.60
CA LYS A 24 22.73 -11.75 -10.49
C LYS A 24 23.62 -11.17 -9.39
N GLY A 25 23.29 -9.98 -8.89
CA GLY A 25 24.00 -9.35 -7.78
C GLY A 25 23.65 -9.94 -6.42
N ARG A 26 24.59 -9.89 -5.49
CA ARG A 26 24.37 -10.28 -4.09
C ARG A 26 23.31 -9.38 -3.45
N ILE A 27 22.27 -9.99 -2.89
CA ILE A 27 21.29 -9.33 -2.03
C ILE A 27 21.82 -9.33 -0.59
N SER A 28 21.77 -8.17 0.06
CA SER A 28 22.01 -8.01 1.49
C SER A 28 20.97 -7.07 2.07
N TYR A 29 20.68 -7.20 3.37
CA TYR A 29 19.72 -6.33 4.04
C TYR A 29 20.09 -4.84 3.88
N GLU A 30 21.37 -4.49 4.05
CA GLU A 30 21.87 -3.13 3.84
C GLU A 30 21.54 -2.59 2.43
N ARG A 31 21.72 -3.41 1.38
CA ARG A 31 21.39 -3.00 0.00
C ARG A 31 19.90 -2.83 -0.19
N VAL A 32 19.07 -3.66 0.44
CA VAL A 32 17.62 -3.52 0.42
C VAL A 32 17.19 -2.21 1.08
N CYS A 33 17.76 -1.86 2.25
CA CYS A 33 17.49 -0.59 2.90
C CYS A 33 17.87 0.62 2.03
N ARG A 34 19.07 0.63 1.44
CA ARG A 34 19.52 1.73 0.56
C ARG A 34 18.67 1.84 -0.71
N PHE A 35 18.26 0.71 -1.28
CA PHE A 35 17.36 0.69 -2.41
C PHE A 35 16.00 1.30 -2.03
N ALA A 36 15.42 0.86 -0.91
CA ALA A 36 14.15 1.37 -0.41
C ALA A 36 14.19 2.87 -0.11
N GLU A 37 15.31 3.38 0.43
CA GLU A 37 15.54 4.81 0.61
C GLU A 37 15.55 5.55 -0.73
N ALA A 38 16.26 5.03 -1.73
CA ALA A 38 16.33 5.62 -3.06
C ALA A 38 14.97 5.64 -3.78
N THR A 39 14.18 4.59 -3.65
CA THR A 39 12.90 4.43 -4.37
C THR A 39 11.68 4.85 -3.56
N ASN A 40 11.88 5.28 -2.31
CA ASN A 40 10.81 5.45 -1.32
C ASN A 40 9.91 4.20 -1.28
N SER A 41 10.51 3.01 -1.17
CA SER A 41 9.79 1.75 -0.96
C SER A 41 9.78 1.36 0.52
N ASP A 42 9.08 0.28 0.88
CA ASP A 42 9.13 -0.31 2.21
C ASP A 42 10.27 -1.35 2.23
N ALA A 43 11.33 -1.07 2.99
CA ALA A 43 12.51 -1.94 3.09
C ALA A 43 12.18 -3.29 3.74
N ASP A 44 11.32 -3.27 4.77
CA ASP A 44 10.93 -4.46 5.49
C ASP A 44 10.00 -5.34 4.63
N ALA A 45 9.17 -4.73 3.79
CA ALA A 45 8.35 -5.46 2.81
C ALA A 45 9.21 -6.09 1.72
N LEU A 46 10.18 -5.36 1.17
CA LEU A 46 11.14 -5.88 0.19
C LEU A 46 11.94 -7.06 0.75
N TRP A 47 12.28 -7.04 2.03
CA TRP A 47 12.93 -8.17 2.68
C TRP A 47 11.96 -9.34 2.93
N SER A 48 10.74 -9.02 3.36
CA SER A 48 9.72 -10.00 3.76
C SER A 48 9.16 -10.84 2.61
N VAL A 49 9.41 -10.47 1.35
CA VAL A 49 9.02 -11.28 0.18
C VAL A 49 9.61 -12.68 0.22
N LEU A 50 10.77 -12.86 0.87
CA LEU A 50 11.43 -14.17 1.01
C LEU A 50 10.63 -15.12 1.91
N GLN A 51 9.98 -14.59 2.95
CA GLN A 51 9.16 -15.34 3.90
C GLN A 51 7.73 -15.49 3.40
N ILE A 52 7.18 -14.44 2.77
CA ILE A 52 5.80 -14.39 2.28
C ILE A 52 5.65 -15.18 0.97
N GLY A 53 6.70 -15.28 0.17
CA GLY A 53 6.67 -15.99 -1.11
C GLY A 53 5.94 -15.25 -2.22
N SER A 54 5.74 -13.93 -2.10
CA SER A 54 5.12 -13.08 -3.13
C SER A 54 5.91 -11.78 -3.30
N PRO A 55 6.56 -11.56 -4.46
CA PRO A 55 7.20 -10.28 -4.75
C PRO A 55 6.19 -9.12 -4.88
N GLU A 56 4.94 -9.41 -5.29
CA GLU A 56 3.87 -8.41 -5.41
C GLU A 56 3.55 -7.75 -4.06
N PHE A 57 3.75 -8.48 -2.96
CA PHE A 57 3.53 -7.95 -1.61
C PHE A 57 4.36 -6.69 -1.32
N ALA A 58 5.61 -6.63 -1.80
CA ALA A 58 6.45 -5.44 -1.63
C ALA A 58 5.90 -4.22 -2.39
N LEU A 59 5.30 -4.44 -3.57
CA LEU A 59 4.65 -3.38 -4.34
C LEU A 59 3.41 -2.85 -3.61
N LEU A 60 2.59 -3.74 -3.05
CA LEU A 60 1.40 -3.37 -2.28
C LEU A 60 1.74 -2.59 -1.01
N CYS A 61 2.93 -2.81 -0.44
CA CYS A 61 3.41 -2.10 0.74
C CYS A 61 4.22 -0.84 0.44
N ALA A 62 4.61 -0.59 -0.81
CA ALA A 62 5.56 0.47 -1.17
C ALA A 62 5.11 1.85 -0.69
N ASP A 63 3.81 2.15 -0.83
CA ASP A 63 3.24 3.45 -0.45
C ASP A 63 2.78 3.49 1.01
N ASN A 64 2.12 2.41 1.48
CA ASN A 64 1.53 2.40 2.83
C ASN A 64 2.53 2.06 3.94
N LYS A 65 3.74 1.60 3.59
CA LYS A 65 4.80 1.19 4.53
C LYS A 65 4.36 0.12 5.53
N GLY A 66 3.47 -0.77 5.10
CA GLY A 66 2.77 -1.71 5.96
C GLY A 66 3.69 -2.63 6.77
N MET A 67 4.79 -3.12 6.19
CA MET A 67 5.71 -3.97 6.94
C MET A 67 6.60 -3.18 7.88
N SER A 68 7.07 -2.00 7.48
CA SER A 68 7.78 -1.13 8.42
C SER A 68 6.93 -0.78 9.64
N ILE A 69 5.61 -0.58 9.46
CA ILE A 69 4.66 -0.39 10.56
C ILE A 69 4.59 -1.65 11.44
N VAL A 70 4.45 -2.85 10.85
CA VAL A 70 4.43 -4.12 11.61
C VAL A 70 5.72 -4.32 12.41
N ILE A 71 6.89 -4.06 11.81
CA ILE A 71 8.16 -4.16 12.51
C ILE A 71 8.26 -3.11 13.63
N SER A 72 7.68 -1.92 13.45
CA SER A 72 7.59 -0.92 14.52
C SER A 72 6.80 -1.42 15.72
N PHE A 73 5.66 -2.09 15.51
CA PHE A 73 4.90 -2.70 16.61
C PHE A 73 5.68 -3.83 17.30
N MET A 74 6.44 -4.62 16.55
CA MET A 74 7.29 -5.67 17.14
C MET A 74 8.44 -5.07 17.96
N ARG A 75 9.01 -3.94 17.52
CA ARG A 75 9.98 -3.18 18.33
C ARG A 75 9.36 -2.68 19.62
N GLU A 76 8.18 -2.05 19.54
CA GLU A 76 7.46 -1.56 20.72
C GLU A 76 7.11 -2.69 21.71
N LEU A 77 6.68 -3.85 21.19
CA LEU A 77 6.42 -5.04 22.01
C LEU A 77 7.67 -5.49 22.75
N HIS A 78 8.80 -5.60 22.04
CA HIS A 78 10.08 -5.98 22.63
C HIS A 78 10.55 -4.96 23.66
N GLU A 79 10.41 -3.66 23.40
CA GLU A 79 10.76 -2.60 24.35
C GLU A 79 9.91 -2.65 25.63
N LYS A 80 8.63 -3.00 25.51
CA LYS A 80 7.71 -3.08 26.64
C LYS A 80 7.89 -4.34 27.49
N LEU A 81 8.18 -5.48 26.87
CA LEU A 81 8.32 -6.75 27.58
C LEU A 81 9.77 -7.02 28.01
N GLY A 82 10.76 -6.58 27.24
CA GLY A 82 12.16 -6.87 27.50
C GLY A 82 12.40 -8.38 27.63
N GLU A 83 12.99 -8.79 28.76
CA GLU A 83 13.25 -10.20 29.06
C GLU A 83 11.97 -11.02 29.27
N ASP A 84 10.86 -10.39 29.68
CA ASP A 84 9.58 -11.07 29.91
C ASP A 84 8.94 -11.59 28.60
N MET A 85 9.50 -11.23 27.44
CA MET A 85 9.12 -11.77 26.14
C MET A 85 9.15 -13.31 26.12
N ILE A 86 10.01 -13.94 26.94
CA ILE A 86 10.07 -15.41 27.07
C ILE A 86 8.77 -16.03 27.60
N PHE A 87 7.96 -15.26 28.33
CA PHE A 87 6.69 -15.71 28.90
C PHE A 87 5.51 -15.48 27.96
N LEU A 88 5.72 -14.86 26.79
CA LEU A 88 4.66 -14.67 25.82
C LEU A 88 4.27 -16.00 25.19
N GLU A 89 3.13 -16.55 25.65
CA GLU A 89 2.65 -17.84 25.17
C GLU A 89 2.28 -17.80 23.67
N PRO A 90 2.66 -18.83 22.88
CA PRO A 90 2.34 -18.89 21.46
C PRO A 90 0.83 -18.77 21.17
N GLY A 91 -0.02 -19.36 22.01
CA GLY A 91 -1.48 -19.29 21.85
C GLY A 91 -2.03 -17.88 22.01
N ALA A 92 -1.52 -17.11 22.97
CA ALA A 92 -1.89 -15.72 23.18
C ALA A 92 -1.46 -14.85 21.98
N MET A 93 -0.24 -15.07 21.48
CA MET A 93 0.30 -14.38 20.31
C MET A 93 -0.52 -14.69 19.04
N ILE A 94 -0.78 -15.97 18.74
CA ILE A 94 -1.62 -16.36 17.60
C ILE A 94 -3.01 -15.73 17.70
N GLY A 95 -3.65 -15.85 18.87
CA GLY A 95 -4.98 -15.27 19.09
C GLY A 95 -5.01 -13.75 18.90
N GLY A 96 -4.00 -13.04 19.40
CA GLY A 96 -3.84 -11.60 19.19
C GLY A 96 -3.67 -11.22 17.72
N MET A 97 -2.75 -11.90 17.04
CA MET A 97 -2.47 -11.64 15.61
C MET A 97 -3.67 -11.98 14.73
N SER A 98 -4.40 -13.06 15.00
CA SER A 98 -5.61 -13.42 14.24
C SER A 98 -6.71 -12.36 14.38
N ARG A 99 -6.91 -11.78 15.58
CA ARG A 99 -7.86 -10.68 15.78
C ARG A 99 -7.46 -9.45 14.98
N LEU A 100 -6.19 -9.05 15.06
CA LEU A 100 -5.65 -7.91 14.33
C LEU A 100 -5.86 -8.05 12.82
N VAL A 101 -5.54 -9.22 12.25
CA VAL A 101 -5.73 -9.50 10.82
C VAL A 101 -7.21 -9.38 10.43
N ASN A 102 -8.12 -9.96 11.23
CA ASN A 102 -9.55 -9.89 10.95
C ASN A 102 -10.08 -8.45 10.99
N GLU A 103 -9.62 -7.64 11.94
CA GLU A 103 -9.97 -6.22 12.05
C GLU A 103 -9.50 -5.42 10.84
N TRP A 104 -8.26 -5.63 10.39
CA TRP A 104 -7.72 -4.94 9.20
C TRP A 104 -8.43 -5.35 7.92
N VAL A 105 -8.73 -6.63 7.74
CA VAL A 105 -9.51 -7.12 6.60
C VAL A 105 -10.90 -6.50 6.61
N ALA A 106 -11.56 -6.42 7.77
CA ALA A 106 -12.86 -5.77 7.90
C ALA A 106 -12.77 -4.28 7.57
N HIS A 107 -11.75 -3.57 8.04
CA HIS A 107 -11.53 -2.15 7.77
C HIS A 107 -11.43 -1.85 6.26
N VAL A 108 -10.60 -2.61 5.54
CA VAL A 108 -10.43 -2.41 4.08
C VAL A 108 -11.73 -2.74 3.33
N ARG A 109 -12.37 -3.86 3.66
CA ARG A 109 -13.64 -4.25 3.00
C ARG A 109 -14.77 -3.23 3.25
N GLN A 110 -14.84 -2.65 4.46
CA GLN A 110 -15.81 -1.60 4.76
C GLN A 110 -15.56 -0.33 3.94
N ARG A 111 -14.29 0.03 3.72
CA ARG A 111 -13.93 1.16 2.85
C ARG A 111 -14.41 0.96 1.42
N ASP A 112 -14.24 -0.23 0.88
CA ASP A 112 -14.66 -0.55 -0.49
C ASP A 112 -16.19 -0.45 -0.61
N THR A 113 -16.94 -1.02 0.35
CA THR A 113 -18.40 -0.86 0.45
C THR A 113 -18.83 0.61 0.57
N TYR A 114 -18.08 1.43 1.29
CA TYR A 114 -18.37 2.87 1.41
C TYR A 114 -18.13 3.61 0.09
N ALA A 115 -17.04 3.31 -0.61
CA ALA A 115 -16.72 3.90 -1.91
C ALA A 115 -17.79 3.54 -2.96
N GLU A 116 -18.24 2.28 -2.99
CA GLU A 116 -19.32 1.83 -3.86
C GLU A 116 -20.62 2.58 -3.57
N LYS A 117 -21.04 2.66 -2.31
CA LYS A 117 -22.23 3.42 -1.90
C LYS A 117 -22.14 4.90 -2.26
N TRP A 118 -20.96 5.51 -2.11
CA TRP A 118 -20.74 6.91 -2.49
C TRP A 118 -20.89 7.13 -4.00
N LEU A 119 -20.36 6.21 -4.83
CA LEU A 119 -20.51 6.25 -6.28
C LEU A 119 -21.98 6.07 -6.71
N GLU A 120 -22.74 5.19 -6.05
CA GLU A 120 -24.19 5.03 -6.29
C GLU A 120 -24.98 6.31 -5.96
N LEU A 121 -24.68 6.96 -4.84
CA LEU A 121 -25.30 8.22 -4.43
C LEU A 121 -25.02 9.35 -5.45
N GLN A 122 -23.80 9.42 -6.00
CA GLN A 122 -23.47 10.38 -7.06
C GLN A 122 -24.17 10.07 -8.39
N LYS A 123 -24.23 8.80 -8.81
CA LYS A 123 -24.99 8.40 -10.00
C LYS A 123 -26.48 8.75 -9.87
N GLY A 124 -27.07 8.59 -8.68
CA GLY A 124 -28.44 9.00 -8.37
C GLY A 124 -28.66 10.52 -8.44
N LYS A 125 -27.70 11.33 -7.98
CA LYS A 125 -27.75 12.80 -8.10
C LYS A 125 -27.58 13.28 -9.55
N SER A 126 -26.68 12.67 -10.32
CA SER A 126 -26.46 12.99 -11.74
C SER A 126 -27.72 12.72 -12.58
N ARG A 127 -28.43 11.62 -12.32
CA ARG A 127 -29.71 11.28 -12.99
C ARG A 127 -30.83 12.30 -12.71
N LYS A 128 -30.87 12.89 -11.51
CA LYS A 128 -31.87 13.91 -11.14
C LYS A 128 -31.60 15.29 -11.76
N SER A 129 -30.37 15.56 -12.22
CA SER A 129 -30.02 16.79 -12.96
C SER A 129 -30.32 16.71 -14.46
N ALA A 130 -30.57 15.52 -15.01
CA ALA A 130 -30.73 15.30 -16.44
C ALA A 130 -32.20 15.32 -16.93
N ALA A 131 -33.16 15.58 -16.06
CA ALA A 131 -34.57 15.65 -16.41
C ALA A 131 -35.11 17.09 -16.29
N LEU A 132 -34.87 17.90 -17.32
CA LEU A 132 -35.83 18.94 -17.70
C LEU A 132 -36.58 18.44 -18.95
N PRO A 133 -37.92 18.32 -18.92
CA PRO A 133 -38.67 17.80 -20.05
C PRO A 133 -38.64 18.81 -21.21
N ALA A 134 -38.32 18.30 -22.39
CA ALA A 134 -38.51 18.99 -23.66
C ALA A 134 -40.02 19.18 -23.91
N GLY A 135 -40.50 20.42 -23.95
CA GLY A 135 -41.89 20.67 -24.32
C GLY A 135 -42.42 22.07 -24.08
N LEU A 136 -41.94 23.07 -24.83
CA LEU A 136 -42.80 24.16 -25.29
C LEU A 136 -42.36 24.58 -26.69
N ARG A 137 -43.04 23.99 -27.68
CA ARG A 137 -42.86 24.26 -29.10
C ARG A 137 -43.85 25.36 -29.51
N LYS A 138 -43.32 26.42 -30.11
CA LYS A 138 -43.83 27.12 -31.30
C LYS A 138 -45.03 28.08 -31.13
N GLY A 139 -44.73 29.37 -31.23
CA GLY A 139 -45.59 30.40 -31.81
C GLY A 139 -44.75 31.28 -32.74
N ARG A 140 -44.99 31.19 -34.05
CA ARG A 140 -44.46 32.09 -35.09
C ARG A 140 -45.51 33.18 -35.34
N LEU A 141 -45.04 34.33 -35.86
CA LEU A 141 -45.74 35.52 -36.41
C LEU A 141 -45.76 36.67 -35.38
N ALA A 142 -45.38 37.91 -35.69
CA ALA A 142 -45.43 38.60 -36.98
C ALA A 142 -44.37 39.71 -37.10
N GLU A 143 -44.20 40.11 -38.36
CA GLU A 143 -43.49 41.26 -38.93
C GLU A 143 -43.78 42.60 -38.20
N THR A 144 -42.77 43.46 -38.10
CA THR A 144 -42.70 44.80 -38.73
C THR A 144 -41.36 45.46 -38.43
#